data_AF-A0A3D1TCG9-F1
#
_entry.id   AF-A0A3D1TCG9-F1
#
_cell.length_a   1.000
_cell.length_b   1.000
_cell.length_c   1.000
_cell.angle_alpha   90.00
_cell.angle_beta   90.00
_cell.angle_gamma   90.00
#
_symmetry.space_group_name_H-M   'P 1'
#
loop_
_entity.id
_entity.type
_entity.pdbx_description
1 polymer ?
#
loop_
_entity_poly.entity_id
_entity_poly.type
_entity_poly.pdbx_seq_one_letter_code
_entity_poly.pdbx_strand_id
1 'polypeptide(L)'
;MLRSIDRVYMREALALADRGRCTTWPNPRVGALVVSGGRVVGRGFHRRAGESHAEIHALQAAGGFARGATLYVTLEPCSSHGRTGPCTEAVLAAGVRRVVMALVDPDPR
;
A
#
# COMPACT_ATOMS: atom_id res chain seq x y z
N MET A 1 9.83 14.36 5.57
CA MET A 1 10.02 15.31 4.46
C MET A 1 9.75 14.61 3.14
N LEU A 2 8.90 15.18 2.28
CA LEU A 2 8.64 14.67 0.93
C LEU A 2 9.86 14.94 0.02
N ARG A 3 10.27 13.92 -0.73
CA ARG A 3 11.35 13.95 -1.71
C ARG A 3 10.74 14.00 -3.12
N SER A 4 11.44 14.59 -4.08
CA SER A 4 10.99 14.63 -5.48
C SER A 4 10.66 13.25 -6.03
N ILE A 5 11.46 12.24 -5.66
CA ILE A 5 11.26 10.85 -6.06
C ILE A 5 9.98 10.22 -5.51
N ASP A 6 9.47 10.71 -4.37
CA ASP A 6 8.24 10.17 -3.78
C ASP A 6 7.04 10.36 -4.73
N ARG A 7 7.02 11.46 -5.48
CA ARG A 7 5.96 11.73 -6.47
C ARG A 7 6.01 10.74 -7.64
N VAL A 8 7.20 10.27 -8.01
CA VAL A 8 7.37 9.29 -9.09
C VAL A 8 6.79 7.95 -8.65
N TYR A 9 7.19 7.45 -7.48
CA TYR A 9 6.66 6.20 -6.94
C TYR A 9 5.17 6.27 -6.62
N MET A 10 4.68 7.41 -6.15
CA MET A 10 3.26 7.58 -5.89
C MET A 10 2.42 7.56 -7.18
N ARG A 11 2.92 8.12 -8.29
CA ARG A 11 2.24 7.98 -9.60
C ARG A 11 2.16 6.53 -10.05
N GLU A 12 3.20 5.74 -9.81
CA GLU A 12 3.17 4.30 -10.11
C GLU A 12 2.16 3.56 -9.22
N ALA A 13 2.08 3.90 -7.92
CA ALA A 13 1.06 3.35 -7.02
C ALA A 13 -0.37 3.72 -7.46
N LEU A 14 -0.60 4.95 -7.93
CA LEU A 14 -1.90 5.37 -8.49
C LEU A 14 -2.24 4.59 -9.77
N ALA A 15 -1.26 4.34 -10.64
CA ALA A 15 -1.46 3.51 -11.83
C ALA A 15 -1.82 2.06 -11.47
N LEU A 16 -1.24 1.51 -10.39
CA LEU A 16 -1.64 0.21 -9.86
C LEU A 16 -3.07 0.21 -9.32
N ALA A 17 -3.46 1.24 -8.58
CA ALA A 17 -4.82 1.39 -8.03
C ALA A 17 -5.88 1.38 -9.14
N ASP A 18 -5.57 1.95 -10.31
CA ASP A 18 -6.49 2.02 -11.44
C ASP A 18 -6.89 0.65 -11.99
N ARG A 19 -6.07 -0.38 -11.75
CA ARG A 19 -6.37 -1.76 -12.17
C ARG A 19 -7.57 -2.37 -11.43
N GLY A 20 -7.94 -1.82 -10.27
CA GLY A 20 -9.12 -2.23 -9.50
C GLY A 20 -10.43 -1.52 -9.89
N ARG A 21 -10.40 -0.69 -10.95
CA ARG A 21 -11.50 0.24 -11.30
C ARG A 21 -12.90 -0.38 -11.35
N CYS A 22 -13.01 -1.62 -11.83
CA CYS A 22 -14.30 -2.27 -12.05
C CYS A 22 -14.59 -3.42 -11.07
N THR A 23 -13.73 -3.64 -10.07
CA THR A 23 -13.75 -4.86 -9.25
C THR A 23 -13.78 -4.60 -7.75
N THR A 24 -13.41 -3.40 -7.29
CA THR A 24 -13.29 -3.14 -5.85
C THR A 24 -14.56 -2.64 -5.19
N TRP A 25 -15.59 -2.19 -5.93
CA TRP A 25 -16.81 -1.64 -5.33
C TRP A 25 -17.45 -2.66 -4.35
N PRO A 26 -17.85 -2.25 -3.13
CA PRO A 26 -17.93 -0.87 -2.60
C PRO A 26 -16.62 -0.31 -1.99
N ASN A 27 -15.56 -1.11 -1.91
CA ASN A 27 -14.30 -0.72 -1.30
C ASN A 27 -13.48 0.24 -2.19
N PRO A 28 -12.60 1.07 -1.59
CA PRO A 28 -11.75 1.98 -2.34
C PRO A 28 -10.75 1.25 -3.23
N ARG A 29 -10.31 1.96 -4.26
CA ARG A 29 -9.23 1.56 -5.15
C ARG A 29 -7.92 1.99 -4.52
N VAL A 30 -7.14 1.01 -4.08
CA VAL A 30 -5.87 1.26 -3.40
C VAL A 30 -4.75 0.59 -4.19
N GLY A 31 -3.65 1.31 -4.36
CA GLY A 31 -2.40 0.81 -4.92
C GLY A 31 -1.28 0.98 -3.91
N ALA A 32 -0.34 0.05 -3.90
CA ALA A 32 0.78 0.03 -2.98
C ALA A 32 2.07 -0.41 -3.67
N LEU A 33 3.19 0.19 -3.25
CA LEU A 33 4.50 -0.02 -3.84
C LEU A 33 5.59 -0.02 -2.75
N VAL A 34 6.43 -1.05 -2.74
CA VAL A 34 7.54 -1.16 -1.77
C VAL A 34 8.86 -0.86 -2.50
N VAL A 35 9.61 0.12 -1.99
CA VAL A 35 10.91 0.53 -2.54
C VAL A 35 12.02 0.30 -1.52
N SER A 36 13.04 -0.46 -1.91
CA SER A 36 14.23 -0.71 -1.12
C SER A 36 15.47 -0.42 -1.95
N GLY A 37 16.44 0.32 -1.40
CA GLY A 37 17.66 0.71 -2.13
C GLY A 37 17.41 1.45 -3.45
N GLY A 38 16.31 2.21 -3.56
CA GLY A 38 15.92 2.91 -4.79
C GLY A 38 15.33 2.01 -5.88
N ARG A 39 15.01 0.74 -5.57
CA ARG A 39 14.41 -0.22 -6.49
C ARG A 39 13.03 -0.64 -6.00
N VAL A 40 12.10 -0.80 -6.93
CA VAL A 40 10.78 -1.35 -6.62
C VAL A 40 10.92 -2.85 -6.41
N VAL A 41 10.66 -3.30 -5.18
CA VAL A 41 10.77 -4.71 -4.77
C VAL A 41 9.41 -5.37 -4.58
N GLY A 42 8.34 -4.60 -4.47
CA GLY A 42 6.98 -5.14 -4.34
C GLY A 42 5.94 -4.20 -4.93
N ARG A 43 4.88 -4.77 -5.51
CA ARG A 43 3.75 -4.05 -6.09
C ARG A 43 2.45 -4.74 -5.69
N GLY A 44 1.44 -3.95 -5.37
CA GLY A 44 0.12 -4.45 -5.01
C GLY A 44 -0.97 -3.47 -5.38
N PHE A 45 -2.16 -4.00 -5.60
CA PHE A 45 -3.39 -3.22 -5.70
C PHE A 45 -4.52 -4.06 -5.13
N HIS A 46 -5.54 -3.38 -4.58
CA HIS A 46 -6.71 -4.06 -4.09
C HIS A 46 -7.51 -4.61 -5.28
N ARG A 47 -7.61 -5.94 -5.37
CA ARG A 47 -8.17 -6.62 -6.55
C ARG A 47 -9.69 -6.67 -6.53
N ARG A 48 -10.30 -7.02 -5.40
CA ARG A 48 -11.75 -7.19 -5.27
C ARG A 48 -12.19 -7.01 -3.82
N ALA A 49 -13.40 -6.50 -3.61
CA ALA A 49 -13.98 -6.40 -2.27
C ALA A 49 -13.94 -7.76 -1.54
N GLY A 50 -13.46 -7.75 -0.30
CA GLY A 50 -13.30 -8.93 0.55
C GLY A 50 -12.00 -9.72 0.34
N GLU A 51 -11.15 -9.32 -0.61
CA GLU A 51 -9.80 -9.86 -0.77
C GLU A 51 -8.76 -9.03 -0.01
N SER A 52 -7.51 -9.49 -0.01
CA SER A 52 -6.41 -8.77 0.64
C SER A 52 -6.20 -7.37 0.05
N HIS A 53 -5.83 -6.43 0.91
CA HIS A 53 -5.57 -5.05 0.51
C HIS A 53 -4.25 -4.91 -0.28
N ALA A 54 -4.07 -3.74 -0.89
CA ALA A 54 -2.92 -3.46 -1.76
C ALA A 54 -1.58 -3.66 -1.03
N GLU A 55 -1.51 -3.21 0.22
CA GLU A 55 -0.34 -3.28 1.10
C GLU A 55 0.08 -4.73 1.31
N ILE A 56 -0.87 -5.62 1.59
CA ILE A 56 -0.59 -7.04 1.79
C ILE A 56 0.03 -7.65 0.53
N HIS A 57 -0.56 -7.38 -0.64
CA HIS A 57 0.00 -7.87 -1.91
C HIS A 57 1.40 -7.30 -2.18
N ALA A 58 1.63 -6.02 -1.90
CA ALA A 58 2.92 -5.37 -2.12
C ALA A 58 3.99 -5.91 -1.16
N LEU A 59 3.65 -6.15 0.11
CA LEU A 59 4.53 -6.72 1.12
C LEU A 59 4.86 -8.19 0.83
N GLN A 60 3.87 -8.99 0.43
CA GLN A 60 4.08 -10.38 0.00
C GLN A 60 5.01 -10.44 -1.21
N ALA A 61 4.82 -9.57 -2.21
CA ALA A 61 5.69 -9.49 -3.37
C ALA A 61 7.12 -9.05 -3.00
N ALA A 62 7.28 -8.16 -2.02
CA ALA A 62 8.58 -7.71 -1.55
C ALA A 62 9.31 -8.75 -0.68
N GLY A 63 8.58 -9.61 0.02
CA GLY A 63 9.15 -10.58 0.95
C GLY A 63 10.13 -9.94 1.94
N GLY A 64 11.30 -10.55 2.12
CA GLY A 64 12.35 -10.05 3.02
C GLY A 64 12.90 -8.66 2.66
N PHE A 65 12.73 -8.20 1.41
CA PHE A 65 13.19 -6.87 0.98
C PHE A 65 12.34 -5.71 1.51
N ALA A 66 11.19 -6.00 2.13
CA ALA A 66 10.35 -4.98 2.77
C ALA A 66 10.99 -4.39 4.04
N ARG A 67 11.89 -5.13 4.70
CA ARG A 67 12.58 -4.66 5.91
C ARG A 67 13.48 -3.47 5.59
N GLY A 68 13.28 -2.37 6.29
CA GLY A 68 14.00 -1.11 6.07
C GLY A 68 13.51 -0.30 4.85
N ALA A 69 12.52 -0.80 4.11
CA ALA A 69 12.04 -0.17 2.88
C ALA A 69 11.13 1.05 3.15
N THR A 70 10.77 1.73 2.06
CA THR A 70 9.68 2.71 2.04
C THR A 70 8.45 2.10 1.35
N LEU A 71 7.29 2.18 2.00
CA LEU A 71 6.00 1.87 1.41
C LEU A 71 5.36 3.15 0.87
N TYR A 72 4.91 3.11 -0.39
CA TYR A 72 4.05 4.13 -0.99
C TYR A 72 2.66 3.56 -1.14
N VAL A 73 1.64 4.23 -0.62
CA VAL A 73 0.26 3.76 -0.63
C VAL A 73 -0.69 4.90 -0.98
N THR A 74 -1.72 4.64 -1.77
CA THR A 74 -2.61 5.71 -2.27
C THR A 74 -3.66 6.17 -1.26
N LEU A 75 -3.92 5.37 -0.22
CA LEU A 75 -4.81 5.68 0.89
C LEU A 75 -4.12 5.25 2.19
N GLU A 76 -4.43 5.90 3.30
CA GLU A 76 -3.93 5.51 4.61
C GLU A 76 -4.20 4.01 4.89
N PRO A 77 -3.20 3.26 5.39
CA PRO A 77 -3.39 1.85 5.73
C PRO A 77 -4.41 1.66 6.84
N CYS A 78 -5.32 0.71 6.66
CA CYS A 78 -6.37 0.45 7.65
C CYS A 78 -5.80 -0.02 9.00
N SER A 79 -6.29 0.60 10.07
CA SER A 79 -6.00 0.27 11.47
C SER A 79 -7.05 -0.66 12.10
N SER A 80 -8.21 -0.81 11.45
CA SER A 80 -9.33 -1.57 11.97
C SER A 80 -9.19 -3.08 11.73
N HIS A 81 -9.65 -3.85 12.71
CA HIS A 81 -9.72 -5.31 12.65
C HIS A 81 -11.01 -5.73 11.95
N GLY A 82 -10.98 -5.76 10.62
CA GLY A 82 -12.06 -6.28 9.78
C GLY A 82 -12.05 -7.80 9.64
N ARG A 83 -12.46 -8.31 8.48
CA ARG A 83 -12.36 -9.75 8.14
C ARG A 83 -10.92 -10.20 7.87
N THR A 84 -10.06 -9.25 7.51
CA THR A 84 -8.60 -9.39 7.40
C THR A 84 -7.95 -8.57 8.51
N GLY A 85 -6.80 -9.02 9.03
CA GLY A 85 -6.01 -8.26 10.01
C GLY A 85 -5.61 -6.88 9.48
N PRO A 86 -5.33 -5.90 10.36
CA PRO A 86 -5.06 -4.53 9.96
C PRO A 86 -3.78 -4.43 9.13
N CYS A 87 -3.82 -3.61 8.07
CA CYS A 87 -2.66 -3.41 7.20
C CYS A 87 -1.49 -2.80 7.96
N THR A 88 -1.77 -1.95 8.96
CA THR A 88 -0.76 -1.32 9.80
C THR A 88 0.11 -2.34 10.55
N GLU A 89 -0.47 -3.43 11.06
CA GLU A 89 0.30 -4.49 11.72
C GLU A 89 1.19 -5.23 10.72
N ALA A 90 0.69 -5.52 9.52
CA ALA A 90 1.47 -6.17 8.47
C ALA A 90 2.66 -5.29 8.04
N VAL A 91 2.47 -3.97 7.93
CA VAL A 91 3.53 -3.00 7.62
C VAL A 91 4.58 -2.97 8.72
N LEU A 92 4.16 -2.95 9.98
CA LEU A 92 5.06 -2.98 11.13
C LEU A 92 5.84 -4.31 11.20
N ALA A 93 5.17 -5.44 11.04
CA ALA A 93 5.76 -6.78 11.06
C ALA A 93 6.77 -6.98 9.92
N ALA A 94 6.49 -6.42 8.74
CA ALA A 94 7.41 -6.43 7.60
C ALA A 94 8.68 -5.56 7.84
N GLY A 95 8.69 -4.73 8.88
CA GLY A 95 9.82 -3.88 9.22
C GLY A 95 10.00 -2.70 8.28
N VAL A 96 8.91 -2.21 7.67
CA VAL A 96 8.93 -1.00 6.84
C VAL A 96 9.37 0.20 7.69
N ARG A 97 10.30 1.00 7.17
CA ARG A 97 10.91 2.12 7.92
C ARG A 97 10.16 3.43 7.71
N ARG A 98 9.47 3.56 6.59
CA ARG A 98 8.84 4.80 6.14
C ARG A 98 7.60 4.50 5.32
N VAL A 99 6.50 5.19 5.62
CA VAL A 99 5.28 5.15 4.82
C VAL A 99 5.07 6.53 4.19
N VAL A 100 4.72 6.55 2.92
CA VAL A 100 4.29 7.74 2.18
C VAL A 100 2.89 7.47 1.66
N MET A 101 1.92 8.24 2.12
CA MET A 101 0.51 8.09 1.73
C MET A 101 0.03 9.30 0.94
N ALA A 102 -0.81 9.06 -0.09
CA ALA A 102 -1.36 10.16 -0.89
C ALA A 102 -2.55 10.86 -0.24
N LEU A 103 -3.41 10.09 0.44
CA LEU A 103 -4.62 10.58 1.09
C LEU A 103 -4.76 9.90 2.46
N VAL A 104 -5.14 10.70 3.46
CA VAL A 104 -5.57 10.23 4.79
C VAL A 104 -6.96 9.64 4.65
N ASP A 105 -7.24 8.51 5.31
CA ASP A 105 -8.58 7.91 5.22
C ASP A 105 -9.62 8.91 5.78
N PRO A 106 -10.64 9.31 5.01
CA PRO A 106 -11.67 10.20 5.51
C PRO A 106 -12.58 9.55 6.57
N ASP A 107 -12.52 8.22 6.74
CA ASP A 107 -13.24 7.52 7.79
C ASP A 107 -12.67 7.93 9.17
N PRO A 108 -13.48 8.55 10.06
CA PRO A 108 -12.98 9.10 11.34
C PRO A 108 -12.66 8.05 12.40
N ARG A 109 -12.67 6.76 12.04
CA ARG A 109 -12.60 5.62 12.96
C ARG A 109 -11.22 4.99 13.07
#